data_AF-A0A0U3FMU5-F1
#
_entry.id   AF-A0A0U3FMU5-F1
#
_cell.length_a   1.000
_cell.length_b   1.000
_cell.length_c   1.000
_cell.angle_alpha   90.00
_cell.angle_beta   90.00
_cell.angle_gamma   90.00
#
_symmetry.space_group_name_H-M   'P 1'
#
loop_
_entity.id
_entity.type
_entity.pdbx_description
1 polymer ?
#
loop_
_entity_poly.entity_id
_entity_poly.type
_entity_poly.pdbx_seq_one_letter_code
_entity_poly.pdbx_strand_id
1 'polypeptide(L)'
;MGDKFASFSEWWKLFDALCIERGHVDNDHLASEYCNLTKKKAGGAYESALKSLNNWRRGLHTPSRRNFRILTLLLRVEDMADALPYWHRLYEDAQRRTPATEPDNGDANGHTGIPEGIAPPHPVAASRRVRHWQIAGIVALLVLAAGGGMIGLSGWQESESAAIQRKRPEPGPRVIDMTDQRIYWRERSEVRVGESVVIHAKRGRCGEQPPSWEEVFEYLPELSTGIWSDGGVGYRVSRSCGGATPARAVVFTATRPGEDRFMLYEDPITIRVEQ
;
A
#
# COMPACT_ATOMS: atom_id res chain seq x y z
N MET A 1 -6.64 16.18 -32.45
CA MET A 1 -5.71 15.06 -32.21
C MET A 1 -6.54 13.80 -32.21
N GLY A 2 -6.25 12.85 -33.10
CA GLY A 2 -6.97 11.58 -33.12
C GLY A 2 -6.73 10.83 -31.83
N ASP A 3 -7.76 10.16 -31.34
CA ASP A 3 -7.71 9.44 -30.08
C ASP A 3 -6.79 8.22 -30.23
N LYS A 4 -5.53 8.35 -29.79
CA LYS A 4 -4.44 7.36 -29.95
C LYS A 4 -4.88 5.96 -29.52
N PHE A 5 -5.80 5.88 -28.56
CA PHE A 5 -6.24 4.62 -27.97
C PHE A 5 -7.47 4.02 -28.65
N ALA A 6 -8.12 4.74 -29.58
CA ALA A 6 -9.28 4.26 -30.31
C ALA A 6 -8.99 3.07 -31.24
N SER A 7 -7.73 2.88 -31.66
CA SER A 7 -7.33 1.72 -32.47
C SER A 7 -7.29 0.40 -31.69
N PHE A 8 -7.32 0.44 -30.36
CA PHE A 8 -7.32 -0.77 -29.54
C PHE A 8 -8.75 -1.30 -29.37
N SER A 9 -8.96 -2.55 -29.80
CA SER A 9 -10.21 -3.29 -29.62
C SER A 9 -10.16 -4.31 -28.48
N GLU A 10 -8.98 -4.54 -27.91
CA GLU A 10 -8.72 -5.55 -26.88
C GLU A 10 -7.90 -4.95 -25.73
N TRP A 11 -8.31 -5.23 -24.49
CA TRP A 11 -7.65 -4.70 -23.31
C TRP A 11 -6.17 -5.10 -23.22
N TRP A 12 -5.83 -6.36 -23.53
CA TRP A 12 -4.46 -6.86 -23.41
C TRP A 12 -3.49 -6.17 -24.39
N LYS A 13 -3.95 -5.76 -25.58
CA LYS A 13 -3.15 -4.99 -26.53
C LYS A 13 -2.88 -3.58 -26.03
N LEU A 14 -3.89 -2.94 -25.42
CA LEU A 14 -3.71 -1.65 -24.78
C LEU A 14 -2.77 -1.78 -23.57
N PHE A 15 -2.92 -2.83 -22.77
CA PHE A 15 -2.02 -3.13 -21.64
C PHE A 15 -0.58 -3.30 -22.09
N ASP A 16 -0.32 -4.13 -23.09
CA ASP A 16 1.03 -4.34 -23.64
C ASP A 16 1.64 -3.04 -24.18
N ALA A 17 0.86 -2.25 -24.92
CA ALA A 17 1.30 -0.95 -25.43
C ALA A 17 1.65 0.03 -24.30
N LEU A 18 0.83 0.09 -23.24
CA LEU A 18 1.10 0.94 -22.08
C LEU A 18 2.33 0.46 -21.28
N CYS A 19 2.54 -0.85 -21.15
CA CYS A 19 3.76 -1.41 -20.57
C CYS A 19 5.01 -0.94 -21.35
N ILE A 20 4.99 -1.07 -22.68
CA ILE A 20 6.10 -0.63 -23.55
C ILE A 20 6.32 0.88 -23.44
N GLU A 21 5.25 1.68 -23.46
CA GLU A 21 5.31 3.15 -23.32
C GLU A 21 5.92 3.58 -21.97
N ARG A 22 5.76 2.76 -20.92
CA ARG A 22 6.35 2.97 -19.59
C ARG A 22 7.75 2.36 -19.42
N GLY A 23 8.31 1.76 -20.47
CA GLY A 23 9.64 1.14 -20.44
C GLY A 23 9.67 -0.30 -19.92
N HIS A 24 8.52 -0.92 -19.68
CA HIS A 24 8.40 -2.34 -19.28
C HIS A 24 8.37 -3.24 -20.52
N VAL A 25 9.50 -3.32 -21.23
CA VAL A 25 9.63 -4.15 -22.45
C VAL A 25 9.50 -5.64 -22.09
N ASP A 26 10.19 -6.08 -21.05
CA ASP A 26 10.01 -7.39 -20.43
C ASP A 26 9.09 -7.30 -19.19
N ASN A 27 8.81 -8.46 -18.58
CA ASN A 27 7.98 -8.55 -17.38
C ASN A 27 8.78 -8.64 -16.08
N ASP A 28 10.12 -8.65 -16.11
CA ASP A 28 10.93 -8.87 -14.92
C ASP A 28 10.89 -7.65 -13.98
N HIS A 29 11.10 -6.46 -14.54
CA HIS A 29 10.98 -5.22 -13.78
C HIS A 29 9.54 -5.01 -13.28
N LEU A 30 8.56 -5.22 -14.16
CA LEU A 30 7.15 -5.04 -13.84
C LEU A 30 6.68 -6.01 -12.75
N ALA A 31 7.16 -7.27 -12.76
CA ALA A 31 6.88 -8.25 -11.72
C ALA A 31 7.47 -7.83 -10.38
N SER A 32 8.69 -7.30 -10.36
CA SER A 32 9.33 -6.79 -9.15
C SER A 32 8.53 -5.66 -8.51
N GLU A 33 8.12 -4.66 -9.30
CA GLU A 33 7.30 -3.55 -8.82
C GLU A 33 5.90 -4.00 -8.39
N TYR A 34 5.29 -4.93 -9.12
CA TYR A 34 4.02 -5.54 -8.74
C TYR A 34 4.10 -6.26 -7.38
N CYS A 35 5.16 -7.03 -7.15
CA CYS A 35 5.40 -7.71 -5.87
C CYS A 35 5.63 -6.71 -4.72
N ASN A 36 6.40 -5.65 -4.97
CA ASN A 36 6.64 -4.58 -4.00
C ASN A 36 5.33 -3.89 -3.61
N LEU A 37 4.51 -3.55 -4.61
CA LEU A 37 3.22 -2.87 -4.42
C LEU A 37 2.19 -3.75 -3.70
N THR A 38 2.23 -5.07 -3.92
CA THR A 38 1.33 -6.03 -3.27
C THR A 38 1.86 -6.56 -1.93
N LYS A 39 3.08 -6.18 -1.53
CA LYS A 39 3.78 -6.67 -0.32
C LYS A 39 3.86 -8.21 -0.22
N LYS A 40 3.80 -8.93 -1.35
CA LYS A 40 3.91 -10.40 -1.36
C LYS A 40 5.38 -10.81 -1.22
N LYS A 41 5.76 -11.36 -0.06
CA LYS A 41 7.14 -11.81 0.27
C LYS A 41 7.34 -13.33 0.19
N ALA A 42 6.36 -14.09 -0.28
CA ALA A 42 6.48 -15.54 -0.41
C ALA A 42 7.51 -15.91 -1.49
N GLY A 43 8.30 -16.97 -1.26
CA GLY A 43 9.42 -17.36 -2.14
C GLY A 43 9.06 -17.78 -3.57
N GLY A 44 7.78 -17.77 -3.95
CA GLY A 44 7.30 -17.98 -5.33
C GLY A 44 6.41 -16.86 -5.87
N ALA A 45 6.32 -15.73 -5.14
CA ALA A 45 5.43 -14.63 -5.50
C ALA A 45 5.88 -13.93 -6.80
N TYR A 46 7.19 -13.79 -6.99
CA TYR A 46 7.77 -13.18 -8.19
C TYR A 46 7.47 -14.00 -9.44
N GLU A 47 7.73 -15.30 -9.41
CA GLU A 47 7.51 -16.22 -10.53
C GLU A 47 6.02 -16.31 -10.88
N SER A 48 5.16 -16.29 -9.86
CA SER A 48 3.72 -16.23 -10.05
C SER A 48 3.29 -14.92 -10.72
N ALA A 49 3.81 -13.78 -10.25
CA ALA A 49 3.54 -12.48 -10.86
C ALA A 49 4.03 -12.44 -12.32
N LEU A 50 5.25 -12.93 -12.59
CA LEU A 50 5.82 -13.02 -13.94
C LEU A 50 4.93 -13.85 -14.87
N LYS A 51 4.47 -15.01 -14.40
CA LYS A 51 3.54 -15.87 -15.16
C LYS A 51 2.21 -15.16 -15.43
N SER A 52 1.62 -14.52 -14.43
CA SER A 52 0.37 -13.77 -14.58
C SER A 52 0.50 -12.62 -15.57
N LEU A 53 1.57 -11.81 -15.45
CA LEU A 53 1.85 -10.69 -16.37
C LEU A 53 2.04 -11.18 -17.81
N ASN A 54 2.78 -12.27 -18.01
CA ASN A 54 2.93 -12.91 -19.33
C ASN A 54 1.58 -13.32 -19.92
N ASN A 55 0.71 -13.94 -19.11
CA ASN A 55 -0.61 -14.37 -19.56
C ASN A 55 -1.51 -13.18 -19.89
N TRP A 56 -1.50 -12.13 -19.07
CA TRP A 56 -2.30 -10.92 -19.30
C TRP A 56 -1.84 -10.13 -20.52
N ARG A 57 -0.52 -9.97 -20.73
CA ARG A 57 0.02 -9.29 -21.93
C ARG A 57 -0.21 -10.05 -23.23
N ARG A 58 -0.46 -11.36 -23.16
CA ARG A 58 -0.81 -12.20 -24.32
C ARG A 58 -2.32 -12.36 -24.52
N GLY A 59 -3.14 -11.76 -23.66
CA GLY A 59 -4.59 -11.90 -23.71
C GLY A 59 -5.10 -13.31 -23.36
N LEU A 60 -4.28 -14.14 -22.73
CA LEU A 60 -4.66 -15.52 -22.35
C LEU A 60 -5.64 -15.53 -21.17
N HIS A 61 -5.51 -14.57 -20.25
CA HIS A 61 -6.45 -14.38 -19.15
C HIS A 61 -6.75 -12.88 -18.97
N THR A 62 -7.93 -12.59 -18.45
CA THR A 62 -8.27 -11.24 -17.95
C THR A 62 -7.88 -11.17 -16.47
N PRO A 63 -7.14 -10.16 -16.00
CA PRO A 63 -6.83 -10.04 -14.58
C PRO A 63 -8.11 -9.88 -13.76
N SER A 64 -8.07 -10.33 -12.50
CA SER A 64 -9.13 -10.02 -11.53
C SER A 64 -9.26 -8.50 -11.32
N ARG A 65 -10.41 -8.04 -10.80
CA ARG A 65 -10.63 -6.61 -10.52
C ARG A 65 -9.56 -6.01 -9.60
N ARG A 66 -9.05 -6.80 -8.65
CA ARG A 66 -7.95 -6.41 -7.78
C ARG A 66 -6.66 -6.17 -8.58
N ASN A 67 -6.28 -7.15 -9.39
CA ASN A 67 -5.05 -7.07 -10.19
C ASN A 67 -5.15 -5.96 -11.24
N PHE A 68 -6.32 -5.74 -11.83
CA PHE A 68 -6.59 -4.61 -12.70
C PHE A 68 -6.29 -3.26 -12.04
N ARG A 69 -6.77 -3.03 -10.80
CA ARG A 69 -6.48 -1.79 -10.05
C ARG A 69 -4.99 -1.61 -9.77
N ILE A 70 -4.31 -2.70 -9.41
CA ILE A 70 -2.85 -2.68 -9.19
C ILE A 70 -2.12 -2.27 -10.48
N LEU A 71 -2.51 -2.83 -11.62
CA LEU A 71 -1.93 -2.48 -12.93
C LEU A 71 -2.23 -1.02 -13.32
N THR A 72 -3.44 -0.53 -13.04
CA THR A 72 -3.81 0.88 -13.25
C THR A 72 -2.87 1.82 -12.51
N LEU A 73 -2.57 1.52 -11.24
CA LEU A 73 -1.68 2.29 -10.39
C LEU A 73 -0.22 2.19 -10.88
N LEU A 74 0.24 0.96 -11.13
CA LEU A 74 1.60 0.64 -11.54
C LEU A 74 1.97 1.32 -12.86
N LEU A 75 1.07 1.26 -13.86
CA LEU A 75 1.25 1.93 -15.15
C LEU A 75 0.85 3.41 -15.13
N ARG A 76 0.42 3.93 -13.98
CA ARG A 76 -0.07 5.31 -13.78
C ARG A 76 -1.05 5.75 -14.88
N VAL A 77 -1.99 4.88 -15.23
CA VAL A 77 -2.96 5.12 -16.32
C VAL A 77 -3.88 6.30 -15.96
N GLU A 78 -4.10 6.56 -14.67
CA GLU A 78 -4.91 7.67 -14.19
C GLU A 78 -4.37 9.06 -14.55
N ASP A 79 -3.06 9.17 -14.83
CA ASP A 79 -2.44 10.42 -15.28
C ASP A 79 -2.66 10.67 -16.78
N MET A 80 -3.10 9.64 -17.50
CA MET A 80 -3.27 9.64 -18.94
C MET A 80 -4.75 9.85 -19.25
N ALA A 81 -5.18 11.11 -19.25
CA ALA A 81 -6.58 11.50 -19.43
C ALA A 81 -7.22 10.83 -20.67
N ASP A 82 -6.45 10.67 -21.75
CA ASP A 82 -6.93 10.06 -22.99
C ASP A 82 -6.99 8.52 -22.90
N ALA A 83 -6.16 7.87 -22.08
CA ALA A 83 -6.08 6.40 -22.00
C ALA A 83 -7.11 5.81 -21.03
N LEU A 84 -7.41 6.51 -19.92
CA LEU A 84 -8.22 5.98 -18.83
C LEU A 84 -9.63 5.52 -19.26
N PRO A 85 -10.37 6.25 -20.11
CA PRO A 85 -11.68 5.79 -20.59
C PRO A 85 -11.60 4.48 -21.38
N TYR A 86 -10.58 4.32 -22.23
CA TYR A 86 -10.35 3.10 -23.01
C TYR A 86 -9.91 1.94 -22.12
N TRP A 87 -9.03 2.22 -21.16
CA TRP A 87 -8.54 1.25 -20.19
C TRP A 87 -9.69 0.57 -19.43
N HIS A 88 -10.60 1.36 -18.86
CA HIS A 88 -11.76 0.86 -18.13
C HIS A 88 -12.76 0.15 -19.04
N ARG A 89 -13.11 0.75 -20.19
CA ARG A 89 -14.09 0.19 -21.12
C ARG A 89 -13.65 -1.18 -21.65
N LEU A 90 -12.41 -1.27 -22.16
CA LEU A 90 -11.89 -2.50 -22.75
C LEU A 90 -11.72 -3.61 -21.70
N TYR A 91 -11.37 -3.26 -20.46
CA TYR A 91 -11.30 -4.21 -19.36
C TYR A 91 -12.67 -4.81 -19.03
N GLU A 92 -13.70 -3.97 -18.92
CA GLU A 92 -15.08 -4.42 -18.68
C GLU A 92 -15.61 -5.28 -19.85
N ASP A 93 -15.24 -4.94 -21.10
CA ASP A 93 -15.52 -5.79 -22.27
C ASP A 93 -14.82 -7.15 -22.17
N ALA A 94 -13.56 -7.20 -21.74
CA ALA A 94 -12.80 -8.45 -21.57
C ALA A 94 -13.38 -9.32 -20.43
N GLN A 95 -13.77 -8.71 -19.31
CA GLN A 95 -14.45 -9.39 -18.21
C GLN A 95 -15.77 -10.04 -18.65
N ARG A 96 -16.58 -9.34 -19.45
CA ARG A 96 -17.84 -9.88 -19.99
C ARG A 96 -17.63 -11.09 -20.92
N ARG A 97 -16.50 -11.19 -21.60
CA ARG A 97 -16.17 -12.31 -22.50
C ARG A 97 -15.60 -13.53 -21.78
N THR A 98 -15.14 -13.36 -20.55
CA THR A 98 -14.54 -14.46 -19.79
C THR A 98 -15.65 -15.38 -19.26
N PRO A 99 -15.66 -16.69 -19.60
CA PRO A 99 -16.68 -17.61 -19.10
C PRO A 99 -16.58 -17.75 -17.57
N ALA A 100 -17.72 -17.86 -16.89
CA ALA A 100 -17.85 -17.77 -15.43
C ALA A 100 -17.20 -18.91 -14.61
N THR A 101 -16.38 -19.77 -15.23
CA THR A 101 -15.97 -21.07 -14.65
C THR A 101 -14.46 -21.26 -14.51
N GLU A 102 -13.61 -20.28 -14.82
CA GLU A 102 -12.18 -20.41 -14.53
C GLU A 102 -11.89 -20.02 -13.06
N PRO A 103 -11.40 -20.95 -12.22
CA PRO A 103 -10.99 -20.63 -10.86
C PRO A 103 -9.82 -19.66 -10.87
N ASP A 104 -9.87 -18.70 -9.95
CA ASP A 104 -8.88 -17.66 -9.71
C ASP A 104 -7.51 -18.27 -9.37
N ASN A 105 -6.66 -18.47 -10.38
CA ASN A 105 -5.28 -18.93 -10.21
C ASN A 105 -4.36 -17.79 -9.71
N GLY A 106 -4.84 -16.99 -8.76
CA GLY A 106 -4.10 -15.93 -8.06
C GLY A 106 -3.88 -16.19 -6.57
N ASP A 107 -4.61 -17.15 -5.99
CA ASP A 107 -4.53 -17.50 -4.57
C ASP A 107 -3.82 -18.85 -4.39
N ALA A 108 -2.49 -18.80 -4.28
CA ALA A 108 -1.72 -19.89 -3.71
C ALA A 108 -1.89 -19.90 -2.17
N ASN A 109 -3.10 -20.19 -1.70
CA ASN A 109 -3.35 -20.67 -0.34
C ASN A 109 -3.92 -22.08 -0.46
N GLY A 110 -3.01 -23.05 -0.55
CA GLY A 110 -3.35 -24.47 -0.46
C GLY A 110 -3.89 -24.79 0.92
N HIS A 111 -5.22 -24.79 1.08
CA HIS A 111 -5.86 -25.66 2.07
C HIS A 111 -6.10 -27.01 1.39
N THR A 112 -5.21 -27.96 1.64
CA THR A 112 -5.47 -29.38 1.39
C THR A 112 -6.63 -29.83 2.27
N GLY A 113 -7.84 -29.79 1.72
CA GLY A 113 -8.96 -30.56 2.25
C GLY A 113 -8.72 -32.04 1.96
N ILE A 114 -8.30 -32.79 2.99
CA ILE A 114 -8.31 -34.24 2.96
C ILE A 114 -9.76 -34.69 3.21
N PRO A 115 -10.36 -35.56 2.38
CA PRO A 115 -11.60 -36.24 2.72
C PRO A 115 -11.36 -37.24 3.84
N GLU A 116 -12.13 -37.08 4.91
CA GLU A 116 -12.16 -37.93 6.09
C GLU A 116 -12.71 -39.32 5.73
N GLY A 117 -11.90 -40.37 5.95
CA GLY A 117 -12.35 -41.74 5.74
C GLY A 117 -11.27 -42.82 5.86
N ILE A 118 -11.24 -43.48 7.03
CA ILE A 118 -10.65 -44.79 7.37
C ILE A 118 -9.26 -44.76 8.05
N ALA A 119 -9.23 -45.35 9.26
CA ALA A 119 -8.16 -45.43 10.26
C ALA A 119 -7.16 -46.61 10.03
N PRO A 120 -6.04 -46.72 10.80
CA PRO A 120 -4.72 -47.25 10.38
C PRO A 120 -4.43 -48.68 10.96
N PRO A 121 -3.23 -49.33 10.86
CA PRO A 121 -1.90 -48.89 11.38
C PRO A 121 -0.65 -49.27 10.56
N HIS A 122 0.47 -48.53 10.73
CA HIS A 122 1.76 -49.00 11.28
C HIS A 122 2.93 -48.03 11.00
N PRO A 123 3.98 -48.03 11.85
CA PRO A 123 4.92 -46.91 12.01
C PRO A 123 6.31 -47.20 11.44
N VAL A 124 7.02 -46.20 10.90
CA VAL A 124 8.49 -46.24 10.90
C VAL A 124 9.17 -44.86 10.87
N ALA A 125 10.13 -44.74 11.80
CA ALA A 125 11.39 -44.01 11.72
C ALA A 125 11.40 -42.47 11.71
N ALA A 126 11.65 -41.96 12.92
CA ALA A 126 12.35 -40.72 13.18
C ALA A 126 13.75 -40.68 12.53
N SER A 127 14.19 -39.48 12.13
CA SER A 127 15.62 -39.16 12.21
C SER A 127 15.83 -37.71 12.67
N ARG A 128 16.46 -37.59 13.84
CA ARG A 128 17.11 -36.38 14.34
C ARG A 128 18.29 -36.04 13.42
N ARG A 129 18.57 -34.75 13.23
CA ARG A 129 19.92 -34.23 13.46
C ARG A 129 19.94 -32.72 13.73
N VAL A 130 20.34 -32.43 14.96
CA VAL A 130 20.81 -31.16 15.51
C VAL A 130 22.09 -30.74 14.79
N ARG A 131 22.31 -29.45 14.55
CA ARG A 131 23.63 -28.82 14.79
C ARG A 131 23.53 -27.30 14.91
N HIS A 132 23.76 -26.83 16.14
CA HIS A 132 24.09 -25.45 16.46
C HIS A 132 25.36 -25.01 15.73
N TRP A 133 25.48 -23.72 15.42
CA TRP A 133 26.76 -23.01 15.41
C TRP A 133 26.53 -21.60 15.99
N GLN A 134 27.17 -21.35 17.14
CA GLN A 134 27.43 -20.03 17.70
C GLN A 134 28.87 -19.63 17.36
N ILE A 135 29.09 -18.37 16.96
CA ILE A 135 30.34 -17.59 17.07
C ILE A 135 29.85 -16.12 17.13
N ALA A 136 29.94 -15.29 18.17
CA ALA A 136 30.97 -14.89 19.15
C ALA A 136 32.03 -13.89 18.62
N GLY A 137 31.94 -12.63 19.10
CA GLY A 137 33.05 -11.67 19.30
C GLY A 137 33.18 -10.53 18.28
N ILE A 138 33.74 -9.34 18.57
CA ILE A 138 34.33 -8.69 19.75
C ILE A 138 34.36 -7.16 19.47
N VAL A 139 34.35 -6.38 20.55
CA VAL A 139 34.47 -4.93 20.76
C VAL A 139 35.68 -4.25 20.06
N ALA A 140 35.54 -2.97 19.68
CA ALA A 140 36.64 -2.01 19.77
C ALA A 140 36.12 -0.57 20.02
N LEU A 141 36.64 0.03 21.07
CA LEU A 141 36.39 1.36 21.62
C LEU A 141 37.61 2.22 21.25
N LEU A 142 37.43 3.44 20.70
CA LEU A 142 38.50 4.43 20.66
C LEU A 142 37.97 5.84 20.96
N VAL A 143 38.56 6.41 22.00
CA VAL A 143 38.46 7.76 22.54
C VAL A 143 39.52 8.65 21.89
N LEU A 144 39.28 9.97 21.84
CA LEU A 144 40.21 11.13 22.06
C LEU A 144 39.61 12.35 21.33
N ALA A 145 39.01 13.37 21.99
CA ALA A 145 39.57 14.41 22.84
C ALA A 145 40.58 15.35 22.13
N ALA A 146 40.22 16.64 21.96
CA ALA A 146 40.98 17.83 22.40
C ALA A 146 40.73 19.12 21.58
N GLY A 147 40.69 20.26 22.28
CA GLY A 147 40.86 21.64 21.78
C GLY A 147 39.56 22.47 21.88
N GLY A 148 39.35 23.33 22.90
CA GLY A 148 40.10 24.56 23.19
C GLY A 148 39.65 25.64 22.20
N GLY A 149 39.10 26.80 22.53
CA GLY A 149 38.92 27.58 23.76
C GLY A 149 38.52 29.01 23.33
N MET A 150 37.96 29.80 24.25
CA MET A 150 38.07 31.27 24.39
C MET A 150 36.79 31.91 24.93
N ILE A 151 36.97 32.46 26.12
CA ILE A 151 36.11 33.42 26.81
C ILE A 151 36.29 34.77 26.12
N GLY A 152 35.19 35.42 25.74
CA GLY A 152 35.16 36.80 25.25
C GLY A 152 33.93 37.52 25.79
N LEU A 153 34.10 38.16 26.95
CA LEU A 153 33.14 39.09 27.56
C LEU A 153 33.33 40.48 26.94
N SER A 154 32.35 40.92 26.16
CA SER A 154 32.02 42.32 25.86
C SER A 154 30.59 42.28 25.31
N GLY A 155 29.55 42.79 25.96
CA GLY A 155 29.45 44.10 26.56
C GLY A 155 28.36 44.85 25.78
N TRP A 156 27.16 44.90 26.37
CA TRP A 156 26.11 45.89 26.16
C TRP A 156 25.58 46.13 24.73
N GLN A 157 24.32 45.72 24.47
CA GLN A 157 23.31 46.69 24.02
C GLN A 157 21.90 46.16 24.31
N GLU A 158 21.28 46.78 25.30
CA GLU A 158 19.83 46.80 25.50
C GLU A 158 19.25 47.61 24.34
N SER A 159 18.48 46.98 23.45
CA SER A 159 17.61 47.67 22.49
C SER A 159 16.24 47.03 22.51
N GLU A 160 15.32 47.72 23.17
CA GLU A 160 13.92 47.91 22.79
C GLU A 160 13.22 46.74 22.08
N SER A 161 12.37 46.04 22.85
CA SER A 161 10.92 46.09 22.63
C SER A 161 10.39 46.08 21.20
N ALA A 162 10.86 45.17 20.33
CA ALA A 162 10.02 44.68 19.25
C ALA A 162 9.21 43.52 19.81
N ALA A 163 7.97 43.81 20.19
CA ALA A 163 6.93 42.80 20.40
C ALA A 163 6.70 42.05 19.07
N ILE A 164 7.60 41.11 18.76
CA ILE A 164 7.26 39.98 17.90
C ILE A 164 6.21 39.24 18.70
N GLN A 165 4.94 39.46 18.34
CA GLN A 165 3.88 38.51 18.61
C GLN A 165 4.46 37.14 18.28
N ARG A 166 4.83 36.37 19.32
CA ARG A 166 5.03 34.94 19.18
C ARG A 166 3.71 34.45 18.60
N LYS A 167 3.70 34.20 17.29
CA LYS A 167 2.63 33.50 16.60
C LYS A 167 2.31 32.33 17.52
N ARG A 168 1.09 32.33 18.07
CA ARG A 168 0.60 31.28 18.95
C ARG A 168 1.05 29.95 18.31
N PRO A 169 1.75 29.06 19.04
CA PRO A 169 2.17 27.79 18.45
C PRO A 169 0.96 27.20 17.75
N GLU A 170 1.11 26.94 16.45
CA GLU A 170 0.03 26.35 15.68
C GLU A 170 -0.41 25.10 16.45
N PRO A 171 -1.73 24.92 16.66
CA PRO A 171 -2.20 23.73 17.33
C PRO A 171 -1.55 22.55 16.62
N GLY A 172 -0.86 21.71 17.40
CA GLY A 172 -0.29 20.47 16.88
C GLY A 172 -1.34 19.71 16.07
N PRO A 173 -0.92 18.81 15.18
CA PRO A 173 -1.80 18.18 14.19
C PRO A 173 -3.12 17.78 14.84
N ARG A 174 -4.23 18.27 14.28
CA ARG A 174 -5.56 18.04 14.84
C ARG A 174 -5.78 16.52 14.87
N VAL A 175 -5.77 15.95 16.06
CA VAL A 175 -6.08 14.52 16.24
C VAL A 175 -7.52 14.34 15.79
N ILE A 176 -7.70 13.71 14.63
CA ILE A 176 -9.02 13.36 14.13
C ILE A 176 -9.50 12.17 14.93
N ASP A 177 -10.50 12.37 15.78
CA ASP A 177 -11.20 11.31 16.48
C ASP A 177 -12.46 10.92 15.71
N MET A 178 -12.49 9.70 15.20
CA MET A 178 -13.60 9.09 14.46
C MET A 178 -14.47 8.18 15.32
N THR A 179 -14.32 8.22 16.66
CA THR A 179 -15.12 7.40 17.57
C THR A 179 -16.60 7.60 17.31
N ASP A 180 -17.32 6.49 17.12
CA ASP A 180 -18.76 6.44 16.80
C ASP A 180 -19.18 7.18 15.52
N GLN A 181 -18.23 7.55 14.65
CA GLN A 181 -18.49 8.22 13.38
C GLN A 181 -18.33 7.27 12.19
N ARG A 182 -19.05 7.60 11.10
CA ARG A 182 -18.91 6.86 9.84
C ARG A 182 -17.59 7.19 9.18
N ILE A 183 -16.80 6.17 8.88
CA ILE A 183 -15.53 6.32 8.17
C ILE A 183 -15.74 6.05 6.68
N TYR A 184 -15.34 7.02 5.86
CA TYR A 184 -15.34 6.91 4.40
C TYR A 184 -13.95 6.52 3.92
N TRP A 185 -13.91 5.71 2.87
CA TRP A 185 -12.68 5.48 2.11
C TRP A 185 -12.50 6.61 1.10
N ARG A 186 -11.28 7.12 0.97
CA ARG A 186 -10.89 8.10 -0.05
C ARG A 186 -9.81 7.49 -0.95
N GLU A 187 -10.15 7.28 -2.22
CA GLU A 187 -9.19 6.85 -3.24
C GLU A 187 -8.16 7.95 -3.54
N ARG A 188 -8.60 9.21 -3.59
CA ARG A 188 -7.75 10.38 -3.78
C ARG A 188 -7.97 11.39 -2.66
N SER A 189 -6.89 11.91 -2.10
CA SER A 189 -6.91 13.00 -1.13
C SER A 189 -5.92 14.08 -1.51
N GLU A 190 -6.38 15.32 -1.58
CA GLU A 190 -5.56 16.53 -1.73
C GLU A 190 -5.54 17.22 -0.37
N VAL A 191 -4.35 17.41 0.20
CA VAL A 191 -4.14 17.96 1.54
C VAL A 191 -2.97 18.92 1.53
N ARG A 192 -2.93 19.89 2.46
CA ARG A 192 -1.77 20.79 2.63
C ARG A 192 -0.85 20.33 3.75
N VAL A 193 0.41 20.74 3.72
CA VAL A 193 1.34 20.50 4.84
C VAL A 193 0.72 20.97 6.15
N GLY A 194 0.72 20.10 7.16
CA GLY A 194 0.11 20.33 8.47
C GLY A 194 -1.34 19.87 8.59
N GLU A 195 -2.02 19.56 7.49
CA GLU A 195 -3.38 19.01 7.52
C GLU A 195 -3.39 17.51 7.78
N SER A 196 -4.43 17.07 8.49
CA SER A 196 -4.72 15.66 8.74
C SER A 196 -6.01 15.26 8.04
N VAL A 197 -6.08 14.03 7.54
CA VAL A 197 -7.28 13.48 6.87
C VAL A 197 -7.42 11.98 7.16
N VAL A 198 -8.67 11.50 7.26
CA VAL A 198 -8.95 10.06 7.30
C VAL A 198 -8.86 9.50 5.89
N ILE A 199 -7.91 8.60 5.67
CA ILE A 199 -7.67 7.97 4.36
C ILE A 199 -8.49 6.69 4.21
N HIS A 200 -8.48 5.86 5.25
CA HIS A 200 -9.12 4.55 5.22
C HIS A 200 -9.53 4.10 6.63
N ALA A 201 -10.14 2.92 6.72
CA ALA A 201 -10.28 2.19 7.99
C ALA A 201 -10.02 0.68 7.82
N LYS A 202 -9.40 0.07 8.84
CA LYS A 202 -9.28 -1.40 8.93
C LYS A 202 -10.42 -1.96 9.76
N ARG A 203 -11.09 -2.98 9.24
CA ARG A 203 -12.16 -3.73 9.93
C ARG A 203 -11.65 -5.10 10.36
N GLY A 204 -12.22 -5.61 11.46
CA GLY A 204 -12.16 -7.03 11.82
C GLY A 204 -13.24 -7.83 11.09
N ARG A 205 -13.64 -8.96 11.68
CA ARG A 205 -14.86 -9.68 11.24
C ARG A 205 -16.11 -8.85 11.56
N CYS A 206 -17.21 -9.14 10.89
CA CYS A 206 -18.46 -8.38 11.03
C CYS A 206 -18.93 -8.36 12.50
N GLY A 207 -19.12 -7.16 13.06
CA GLY A 207 -19.55 -6.95 14.45
C GLY A 207 -18.47 -7.13 15.51
N GLU A 208 -17.28 -7.63 15.16
CA GLU A 208 -16.14 -7.73 16.08
C GLU A 208 -15.38 -6.40 16.18
N GLN A 209 -14.61 -6.25 17.26
CA GLN A 209 -13.69 -5.13 17.41
C GLN A 209 -12.66 -5.16 16.25
N PRO A 210 -12.29 -4.00 15.69
CA PRO A 210 -11.24 -3.95 14.71
C PRO A 210 -9.89 -4.27 15.36
N PRO A 211 -8.87 -4.65 14.56
CA PRO A 211 -7.50 -4.81 15.03
C PRO A 211 -7.00 -3.63 15.87
N SER A 212 -6.00 -3.87 16.72
CA SER A 212 -5.36 -2.80 17.50
C SER A 212 -4.62 -1.83 16.56
N TRP A 213 -4.26 -0.64 17.06
CA TRP A 213 -3.52 0.32 16.25
C TRP A 213 -2.16 -0.22 15.83
N GLU A 214 -1.49 -0.94 16.73
CA GLU A 214 -0.18 -1.55 16.49
C GLU A 214 -0.24 -2.54 15.33
N GLU A 215 -1.25 -3.43 15.33
CA GLU A 215 -1.47 -4.36 14.21
C GLU A 215 -1.80 -3.61 12.91
N VAL A 216 -2.65 -2.57 12.98
CA VAL A 216 -2.99 -1.74 11.81
C VAL A 216 -1.75 -1.08 11.21
N PHE A 217 -0.89 -0.53 12.07
CA PHE A 217 0.29 0.24 11.70
C PHE A 217 1.33 -0.60 10.95
N GLU A 218 1.51 -1.88 11.30
CA GLU A 218 2.44 -2.80 10.61
C GLU A 218 2.17 -2.95 9.10
N TYR A 219 0.91 -2.77 8.68
CA TYR A 219 0.52 -2.88 7.27
C TYR A 219 0.58 -1.56 6.52
N LEU A 220 0.76 -0.42 7.21
CA LEU A 220 0.82 0.88 6.56
C LEU A 220 2.16 1.04 5.81
N PRO A 221 2.17 1.64 4.61
CA PRO A 221 3.41 1.94 3.92
C PRO A 221 4.12 3.13 4.59
N GLU A 222 5.44 3.12 4.58
CA GLU A 222 6.20 4.34 4.83
C GLU A 222 5.99 5.31 3.67
N LEU A 223 5.61 6.53 3.98
CA LEU A 223 5.28 7.57 3.01
C LEU A 223 6.29 8.70 3.09
N SER A 224 6.61 9.27 1.93
CA SER A 224 7.54 10.40 1.87
C SER A 224 6.83 11.71 2.27
N THR A 225 5.53 11.82 2.04
CA THR A 225 4.79 13.08 2.19
C THR A 225 4.12 13.27 3.55
N GLY A 226 4.14 12.28 4.43
CA GLY A 226 3.47 12.39 5.72
C GLY A 226 3.62 11.18 6.64
N ILE A 227 2.85 11.21 7.73
CA ILE A 227 2.88 10.20 8.80
C ILE A 227 1.47 9.68 9.11
N TRP A 228 1.42 8.48 9.67
CA TRP A 228 0.17 7.82 10.07
C TRP A 228 -0.11 8.00 11.56
N SER A 229 -1.39 8.12 11.91
CA SER A 229 -1.86 8.14 13.30
C SER A 229 -3.19 7.39 13.45
N ASP A 230 -3.47 6.93 14.67
CA ASP A 230 -4.75 6.32 15.02
C ASP A 230 -5.85 7.39 15.01
N GLY A 231 -6.93 7.12 14.27
CA GLY A 231 -8.13 7.96 14.29
C GLY A 231 -9.23 7.44 15.21
N GLY A 232 -8.98 6.39 16.00
CA GLY A 232 -9.98 5.78 16.87
C GLY A 232 -10.92 4.80 16.14
N VAL A 233 -11.92 4.30 16.87
CA VAL A 233 -12.84 3.26 16.38
C VAL A 233 -14.18 3.88 16.00
N GLY A 234 -14.39 4.06 14.69
CA GLY A 234 -15.67 4.42 14.12
C GLY A 234 -16.36 3.21 13.50
N TYR A 235 -17.18 3.44 12.47
CA TYR A 235 -17.85 2.36 11.74
C TYR A 235 -17.82 2.55 10.22
N ARG A 236 -17.85 1.42 9.49
CA ARG A 236 -18.12 1.38 8.03
C ARG A 236 -19.44 0.69 7.78
N VAL A 237 -20.17 1.13 6.75
CA VAL A 237 -21.34 0.40 6.26
C VAL A 237 -20.88 -0.65 5.25
N SER A 238 -21.13 -1.92 5.56
CA SER A 238 -20.78 -3.05 4.69
C SER A 238 -22.02 -3.86 4.33
N ARG A 239 -22.22 -4.08 3.03
CA ARG A 239 -23.29 -4.97 2.54
C ARG A 239 -23.06 -6.42 2.97
N SER A 240 -21.81 -6.88 3.00
CA SER A 240 -21.47 -8.25 3.41
C SER A 240 -21.73 -8.49 4.91
N CYS A 241 -21.68 -7.44 5.72
CA CYS A 241 -21.99 -7.50 7.15
C CYS A 241 -23.45 -7.12 7.45
N GLY A 242 -24.28 -6.85 6.43
CA GLY A 242 -25.68 -6.47 6.61
C GLY A 242 -25.89 -5.09 7.26
N GLY A 243 -24.87 -4.24 7.38
CA GLY A 243 -25.02 -2.95 8.08
C GLY A 243 -23.71 -2.31 8.53
N ALA A 244 -23.79 -1.51 9.59
CA ALA A 244 -22.65 -0.86 10.22
C ALA A 244 -21.76 -1.92 10.92
N THR A 245 -20.45 -1.82 10.72
CA THR A 245 -19.46 -2.66 11.40
C THR A 245 -18.35 -1.77 11.96
N PRO A 246 -17.85 -2.05 13.19
CA PRO A 246 -16.72 -1.34 13.75
C PRO A 246 -15.49 -1.37 12.84
N ALA A 247 -14.76 -0.25 12.77
CA ALA A 247 -13.54 -0.12 12.00
C ALA A 247 -12.60 0.92 12.62
N ARG A 248 -11.29 0.64 12.65
CA ARG A 248 -10.28 1.57 13.13
C ARG A 248 -9.87 2.53 12.02
N ALA A 249 -10.01 3.83 12.25
CA ALA A 249 -9.66 4.87 11.29
C ALA A 249 -8.14 5.01 11.16
N VAL A 250 -7.69 5.17 9.91
CA VAL A 250 -6.29 5.43 9.56
C VAL A 250 -6.20 6.89 9.09
N VAL A 251 -5.53 7.70 9.91
CA VAL A 251 -5.37 9.14 9.67
C VAL A 251 -3.98 9.39 9.11
N PHE A 252 -3.92 10.16 8.02
CA PHE A 252 -2.69 10.67 7.45
C PHE A 252 -2.52 12.13 7.85
N THR A 253 -1.31 12.51 8.25
CA THR A 253 -0.92 13.91 8.47
C THR A 253 0.18 14.28 7.49
N ALA A 254 -0.07 15.29 6.67
CA ALA A 254 0.84 15.79 5.68
C ALA A 254 2.02 16.53 6.32
N THR A 255 3.25 16.17 5.96
CA THR A 255 4.47 16.79 6.50
C THR A 255 5.33 17.43 5.43
N ARG A 256 5.25 16.98 4.17
CA ARG A 256 6.05 17.50 3.05
C ARG A 256 5.26 17.47 1.74
N PRO A 257 5.40 18.48 0.87
CA PRO A 257 4.80 18.46 -0.46
C PRO A 257 5.28 17.28 -1.30
N GLY A 258 4.40 16.75 -2.13
CA GLY A 258 4.70 15.63 -3.01
C GLY A 258 3.46 14.79 -3.30
N GLU A 259 3.68 13.61 -3.82
CA GLU A 259 2.60 12.67 -4.13
C GLU A 259 3.04 11.25 -3.79
N ASP A 260 2.21 10.53 -3.02
CA ASP A 260 2.41 9.11 -2.73
C ASP A 260 1.25 8.30 -3.33
N ARG A 261 1.60 7.21 -4.02
CA ARG A 261 0.67 6.26 -4.66
C ARG A 261 0.95 4.85 -4.17
N PHE A 262 -0.05 4.21 -3.58
CA PHE A 262 0.14 2.90 -2.95
C PHE A 262 -1.17 2.11 -2.85
N MET A 263 -1.04 0.83 -2.49
CA MET A 263 -2.17 -0.02 -2.13
C MET A 263 -2.32 -0.05 -0.61
N LEU A 264 -3.52 0.19 -0.12
CA LEU A 264 -3.88 0.05 1.30
C LEU A 264 -5.09 -0.86 1.44
N TYR A 265 -4.89 -2.02 2.06
CA TYR A 265 -5.93 -3.05 2.22
C TYR A 265 -6.65 -3.40 0.91
N GLU A 266 -5.88 -3.52 -0.17
CA GLU A 266 -6.35 -3.86 -1.52
C GLU A 266 -7.10 -2.75 -2.25
N ASP A 267 -7.21 -1.57 -1.65
CA ASP A 267 -7.73 -0.38 -2.31
C ASP A 267 -6.57 0.54 -2.74
N PRO A 268 -6.59 1.06 -3.99
CA PRO A 268 -5.60 2.05 -4.43
C PRO A 268 -5.84 3.37 -3.71
N ILE A 269 -4.74 4.02 -3.32
CA ILE A 269 -4.75 5.32 -2.66
C ILE A 269 -3.73 6.22 -3.33
N THR A 270 -4.16 7.44 -3.65
CA THR A 270 -3.31 8.55 -4.06
C THR A 270 -3.46 9.68 -3.05
N ILE A 271 -2.34 10.11 -2.45
CA ILE A 271 -2.29 11.29 -1.59
C ILE A 271 -1.41 12.32 -2.27
N ARG A 272 -1.99 13.50 -2.55
CA ARG A 272 -1.27 14.65 -3.05
C ARG A 272 -1.16 15.68 -1.95
N VAL A 273 0.07 16.05 -1.60
CA VAL A 273 0.37 17.06 -0.59
C VAL A 273 0.82 18.35 -1.26
N GLU A 274 0.07 19.42 -1.00
CA GLU A 274 0.38 20.78 -1.40
C GLU A 274 1.02 21.57 -0.26
N GLN A 275 1.58 22.73 -0.61
CA GLN A 275 2.30 23.60 0.32
C GLN A 275 1.37 24.30 1.33
#